data_AF-A0A176WE45-F1
#
_entry.id   AF-A0A176WE45-F1
#
_cell.length_a   1.000
_cell.length_b   1.000
_cell.length_c   1.000
_cell.angle_alpha   90.00
_cell.angle_beta   90.00
_cell.angle_gamma   90.00
#
_symmetry.space_group_name_H-M   'P 1'
#
loop_
_entity.id
_entity.type
_entity.pdbx_description
1 polymer ?
#
loop_
_entity_poly.entity_id
_entity_poly.type
_entity_poly.pdbx_seq_one_letter_code
_entity_poly.pdbx_strand_id
1 'polypeptide(L)'
;MSAFLYAETVLFKREDDHKRSMEHVDGLCQFLVGKQHWQTIGPSDFSVKNTLAGAFGSSVSTLSGALSNDIEGSGNSYRTVLPSLVLLATIFTLALSSGWIRKFAAALIDKSKTAVLHLAVKQRKMSKEEVPPGSLGLPVVGDSFKYVNAYYNMTIKSYVDEKIRKYGPVFKVSLMGNNTVFLDAPAGTKIVLSHNEMKWTKGWWPKPTSQLLGPYALASQYGNDHLLHRNHVMRNFLDIDIVHQYISTMEKKVVEHIDKYWMTLDDGSEVKAFKLTNVFTFSLITQMMLGISKEEDIIVFNEVFREWAAGGLALPVNLPGFQFRRSLRAKKLIDRMLNDQIERRRQDLKTGRASATQDLLSVLISKPNSEGHFFTNDEVCGSLLHLIFGGHDTTAATLTLALRCIKQNPAVYEELKQGK
;
A
#
# COMPACT_ATOMS: atom_id res chain seq x y z
N MET A 1 7.34 -6.53 -4.06
CA MET A 1 5.88 -6.43 -4.31
C MET A 1 5.47 -7.02 -5.66
N SER A 2 6.11 -6.69 -6.79
CA SER A 2 5.79 -7.31 -8.10
C SER A 2 6.05 -8.83 -8.15
N ALA A 3 7.17 -9.31 -7.58
CA ALA A 3 7.44 -10.75 -7.44
C ALA A 3 6.48 -11.46 -6.47
N PHE A 4 5.98 -10.74 -5.47
CA PHE A 4 5.03 -11.26 -4.46
C PHE A 4 3.64 -11.47 -5.08
N LEU A 5 3.20 -10.54 -5.94
CA LEU A 5 1.91 -10.62 -6.63
C LEU A 5 1.90 -11.62 -7.80
N TYR A 6 3.04 -11.83 -8.47
CA TYR A 6 3.14 -12.86 -9.51
C TYR A 6 2.96 -14.26 -8.89
N ALA A 7 3.53 -14.51 -7.71
CA ALA A 7 3.33 -15.76 -6.97
C ALA A 7 1.87 -15.95 -6.50
N GLU A 8 1.22 -14.91 -5.97
CA GLU A 8 -0.20 -14.98 -5.62
C GLU A 8 -1.05 -15.35 -6.83
N THR A 9 -0.89 -14.65 -7.96
CA THR A 9 -1.81 -14.82 -9.10
C THR A 9 -1.58 -16.11 -9.91
N VAL A 10 -0.38 -16.70 -9.88
CA VAL A 10 -0.10 -18.00 -10.53
C VAL A 10 -0.80 -19.16 -9.80
N LEU A 11 -1.08 -19.01 -8.50
CA LEU A 11 -1.76 -20.04 -7.69
C LEU A 11 -3.31 -19.96 -7.76
N PHE A 12 -3.89 -18.84 -8.23
CA PHE A 12 -5.35 -18.68 -8.42
C PHE A 12 -5.81 -19.13 -9.81
N LYS A 13 -5.57 -20.40 -10.18
CA LYS A 13 -6.16 -21.00 -11.39
C LYS A 13 -7.16 -22.10 -11.03
N ARG A 14 -8.45 -21.75 -10.98
CA ARG A 14 -9.54 -22.53 -11.59
C ARG A 14 -10.83 -21.70 -11.68
N GLU A 15 -11.45 -21.79 -12.85
CA GLU A 15 -12.73 -21.20 -13.28
C GLU A 15 -13.88 -21.55 -12.32
N ASP A 16 -14.73 -20.54 -12.03
CA ASP A 16 -16.21 -20.63 -11.94
C ASP A 16 -16.92 -19.58 -11.05
N ASP A 17 -16.23 -18.56 -10.53
CA ASP A 17 -16.89 -17.50 -9.73
C ASP A 17 -17.03 -16.13 -10.43
N HIS A 18 -16.97 -16.10 -11.77
CA HIS A 18 -17.04 -14.85 -12.54
C HIS A 18 -18.43 -14.19 -12.58
N LYS A 19 -19.51 -14.90 -12.21
CA LYS A 19 -20.88 -14.38 -12.30
C LYS A 19 -21.45 -13.79 -11.01
N ARG A 20 -20.94 -14.15 -9.82
CA ARG A 20 -21.48 -13.66 -8.53
C ARG A 20 -20.85 -12.36 -8.03
N SER A 21 -19.65 -11.99 -8.50
CA SER A 21 -19.01 -10.73 -8.06
C SER A 21 -19.56 -9.50 -8.79
N MET A 22 -20.15 -9.64 -9.99
CA MET A 22 -20.74 -8.52 -10.71
C MET A 22 -22.04 -8.00 -10.07
N GLU A 23 -22.86 -8.88 -9.47
CA GLU A 23 -24.12 -8.47 -8.82
C GLU A 23 -23.90 -7.69 -7.52
N HIS A 24 -22.81 -7.94 -6.79
CA HIS A 24 -22.45 -7.17 -5.59
C HIS A 24 -21.84 -5.80 -5.91
N VAL A 25 -21.21 -5.64 -7.10
CA VAL A 25 -20.63 -4.36 -7.54
C VAL A 25 -21.72 -3.41 -8.05
N ASP A 26 -22.76 -3.93 -8.72
CA ASP A 26 -23.91 -3.12 -9.12
C ASP A 26 -24.69 -2.59 -7.89
N GLY A 27 -24.78 -3.37 -6.82
CA GLY A 27 -25.37 -2.93 -5.55
C GLY A 27 -24.59 -1.81 -4.85
N LEU A 28 -23.25 -1.85 -4.91
CA LEU A 28 -22.40 -0.81 -4.32
C LEU A 28 -22.39 0.48 -5.16
N CYS A 29 -22.51 0.37 -6.48
CA CYS A 29 -22.70 1.51 -7.37
C CYS A 29 -24.08 2.16 -7.21
N GLN A 30 -25.13 1.38 -6.93
CA GLN A 30 -26.47 1.91 -6.62
C GLN A 30 -26.57 2.56 -5.23
N PHE A 31 -25.71 2.19 -4.28
CA PHE A 31 -25.66 2.85 -2.96
C PHE A 31 -24.91 4.19 -3.00
N LEU A 32 -23.91 4.33 -3.87
CA LEU A 32 -23.13 5.58 -4.02
C LEU A 32 -23.78 6.62 -4.94
N VAL A 33 -24.80 6.23 -5.72
CA VAL A 33 -25.59 7.12 -6.58
C VAL A 33 -27.06 6.94 -6.24
N GLY A 34 -27.59 7.82 -5.38
CA GLY A 34 -28.96 7.74 -4.88
C GLY A 34 -30.02 7.53 -5.98
N LYS A 35 -31.00 6.66 -5.71
CA LYS A 35 -32.13 6.35 -6.59
C LYS A 35 -32.83 7.61 -7.10
N GLN A 36 -32.73 7.86 -8.40
CA GLN A 36 -33.79 8.51 -9.18
C GLN A 36 -34.04 7.72 -10.46
N HIS A 37 -35.29 7.29 -10.62
CA HIS A 37 -35.80 6.59 -11.80
C HIS A 37 -35.52 7.38 -13.08
N TRP A 38 -34.93 6.72 -14.07
CA TRP A 38 -34.89 7.22 -15.44
C TRP A 38 -35.66 6.27 -16.34
N GLN A 39 -36.82 6.74 -16.84
CA GLN A 39 -37.46 6.19 -18.02
C GLN A 39 -36.62 6.53 -19.26
N THR A 40 -36.51 5.57 -20.16
CA THR A 40 -35.84 5.63 -21.46
C THR A 40 -36.44 6.68 -22.37
N ILE A 41 -35.63 7.63 -22.86
CA ILE A 41 -35.99 8.52 -23.99
C ILE A 41 -34.80 8.58 -24.96
N GLY A 42 -35.09 8.38 -26.25
CA GLY A 42 -34.14 8.33 -27.36
C GLY A 42 -33.53 9.69 -27.78
N PRO A 43 -32.72 9.70 -28.86
CA PRO A 43 -31.78 10.78 -29.12
C PRO A 43 -32.40 11.90 -29.97
N SER A 44 -32.78 13.01 -29.33
CA SER A 44 -32.89 14.31 -30.00
C SER A 44 -32.98 15.45 -28.98
N ASP A 45 -32.05 16.40 -29.11
CA ASP A 45 -32.00 17.74 -28.51
C ASP A 45 -32.21 17.92 -27.00
N PHE A 46 -31.11 18.21 -26.28
CA PHE A 46 -31.16 18.76 -24.92
C PHE A 46 -30.23 19.97 -24.76
N SER A 47 -30.84 21.16 -24.66
CA SER A 47 -30.18 22.41 -24.28
C SER A 47 -29.81 22.39 -22.79
N VAL A 48 -28.55 22.06 -22.50
CA VAL A 48 -27.94 21.95 -21.15
C VAL A 48 -28.01 23.26 -20.33
N LYS A 49 -28.29 24.41 -20.96
CA LYS A 49 -28.32 25.72 -20.29
C LYS A 49 -29.52 25.92 -19.34
N ASN A 50 -30.69 25.38 -19.67
CA ASN A 50 -31.91 25.69 -18.92
C ASN A 50 -32.12 24.77 -17.69
N THR A 51 -31.58 23.55 -17.73
CA THR A 51 -31.73 22.57 -16.64
C THR A 51 -30.80 22.85 -15.45
N LEU A 52 -29.58 23.36 -15.70
CA LEU A 52 -28.63 23.70 -14.64
C LEU A 52 -29.00 24.99 -13.90
N ALA A 53 -29.58 25.98 -14.57
CA ALA A 53 -30.05 27.20 -13.92
C ALA A 53 -31.25 26.93 -12.99
N GLY A 54 -32.17 26.05 -13.40
CA GLY A 54 -33.32 25.64 -12.58
C GLY A 54 -32.93 24.83 -11.34
N ALA A 55 -32.00 23.87 -11.48
CA ALA A 55 -31.53 23.03 -10.38
C ALA A 55 -30.71 23.78 -9.32
N PHE A 56 -30.02 24.86 -9.71
CA PHE A 56 -29.31 25.73 -8.77
C PHE A 56 -30.24 26.71 -8.04
N GLY A 57 -31.27 27.23 -8.71
CA GLY A 57 -32.28 28.10 -8.08
C GLY A 57 -33.13 27.38 -7.01
N SER A 58 -33.45 26.09 -7.23
CA SER A 58 -34.14 25.25 -6.23
C SER A 58 -33.25 24.91 -5.03
N SER A 59 -31.93 24.75 -5.24
CA SER A 59 -30.98 24.39 -4.18
C SER A 59 -30.70 25.56 -3.24
N VAL A 60 -30.63 26.79 -3.75
CA VAL A 60 -30.41 28.01 -2.95
C VAL A 60 -31.66 28.38 -2.13
N SER A 61 -32.86 28.20 -2.68
CA SER A 61 -34.12 28.39 -1.94
C SER A 61 -34.35 27.31 -0.88
N THR A 62 -33.95 26.07 -1.15
CA THR A 62 -34.00 24.96 -0.18
C THR A 62 -32.99 25.16 0.97
N LEU A 63 -31.77 25.64 0.68
CA LEU A 63 -30.80 26.01 1.71
C LEU A 63 -31.25 27.22 2.54
N SER A 64 -31.89 28.21 1.91
CA SER A 64 -32.46 29.38 2.62
C SER A 64 -33.63 28.99 3.52
N GLY A 65 -34.46 28.01 3.11
CA GLY A 65 -35.55 27.48 3.93
C GLY A 65 -35.06 26.59 5.08
N ALA A 66 -34.05 25.75 4.84
CA ALA A 66 -33.45 24.90 5.85
C ALA A 66 -32.71 25.69 6.94
N LEU A 67 -32.07 26.81 6.58
CA LEU A 67 -31.36 27.67 7.53
C LEU A 67 -32.30 28.63 8.32
N SER A 68 -33.54 28.84 7.85
CA SER A 68 -34.53 29.65 8.59
C SER A 68 -35.30 28.86 9.65
N ASN A 69 -35.32 27.53 9.55
CA ASN A 69 -36.09 26.66 10.43
C ASN A 69 -35.30 26.14 11.65
N ASP A 70 -33.98 26.33 11.69
CA ASP A 70 -33.10 25.83 12.78
C ASP A 70 -32.62 26.93 13.75
N ILE A 71 -33.34 28.06 13.84
CA ILE A 71 -32.99 29.13 14.80
C ILE A 71 -33.75 28.93 16.11
N GLU A 72 -33.30 27.96 16.91
CA GLU A 72 -33.42 27.98 18.37
C GLU A 72 -32.26 27.17 18.98
N GLY A 73 -31.13 27.83 19.21
CA GLY A 73 -30.06 27.31 20.08
C GLY A 73 -28.67 27.15 19.48
N SER A 74 -27.93 28.26 19.34
CA SER A 74 -26.53 28.41 19.80
C SER A 74 -25.90 29.66 19.18
N GLY A 75 -25.79 30.70 20.01
CA GLY A 75 -25.17 31.96 19.62
C GLY A 75 -23.64 31.86 19.51
N ASN A 76 -23.09 32.68 18.61
CA ASN A 76 -21.72 33.21 18.53
C ASN A 76 -20.61 32.55 17.69
N SER A 77 -20.78 31.38 17.04
CA SER A 77 -19.71 30.86 16.15
C SER A 77 -19.95 31.14 14.64
N TYR A 78 -21.20 31.34 14.22
CA TYR A 78 -21.54 31.35 12.79
C TYR A 78 -21.58 32.75 12.13
N ARG A 79 -21.57 33.84 12.92
CA ARG A 79 -21.62 35.22 12.42
C ARG A 79 -20.37 35.65 11.65
N THR A 80 -19.23 34.97 11.82
CA THR A 80 -17.97 35.26 11.11
C THR A 80 -17.72 34.35 9.92
N VAL A 81 -18.28 33.13 9.91
CA VAL A 81 -18.04 32.13 8.86
C VAL A 81 -18.99 32.30 7.67
N LEU A 82 -20.24 32.71 7.94
CA LEU A 82 -21.27 32.87 6.92
C LEU A 82 -20.93 33.96 5.88
N PRO A 83 -20.42 35.15 6.26
CA PRO A 83 -20.00 36.17 5.28
C PRO A 83 -18.83 35.69 4.41
N SER A 84 -17.90 34.92 4.97
CA SER A 84 -16.75 34.38 4.23
C SER A 84 -17.16 33.28 3.24
N LEU A 85 -18.12 32.42 3.61
CA LEU A 85 -18.67 31.41 2.71
C LEU A 85 -19.52 32.02 1.59
N VAL A 86 -20.32 33.03 1.92
CA VAL A 86 -21.07 33.80 0.90
C VAL A 86 -20.10 34.50 -0.03
N LEU A 87 -19.08 35.19 0.48
CA LEU A 87 -18.06 35.85 -0.35
C LEU A 87 -17.33 34.85 -1.26
N LEU A 88 -16.96 33.67 -0.76
CA LEU A 88 -16.33 32.61 -1.56
C LEU A 88 -17.29 32.07 -2.62
N ALA A 89 -18.56 31.84 -2.27
CA ALA A 89 -19.57 31.38 -3.23
C ALA A 89 -19.82 32.43 -4.32
N THR A 90 -19.86 33.72 -3.97
CA THR A 90 -20.03 34.85 -4.91
C THR A 90 -18.82 35.02 -5.81
N ILE A 91 -17.60 34.93 -5.26
CA ILE A 91 -16.35 34.92 -6.05
C ILE A 91 -16.33 33.72 -7.00
N PHE A 92 -16.76 32.54 -6.54
CA PHE A 92 -16.79 31.33 -7.35
C PHE A 92 -17.84 31.41 -8.46
N THR A 93 -19.03 31.95 -8.19
CA THR A 93 -20.07 32.19 -9.21
C THR A 93 -19.68 33.29 -10.21
N LEU A 94 -19.03 34.36 -9.76
CA LEU A 94 -18.44 35.39 -10.64
C LEU A 94 -17.27 34.83 -11.47
N ALA A 95 -16.48 33.91 -10.91
CA ALA A 95 -15.41 33.21 -11.64
C ALA A 95 -15.98 32.24 -12.69
N LEU A 96 -17.12 31.61 -12.41
CA LEU A 96 -17.84 30.74 -13.37
C LEU A 96 -18.58 31.53 -14.45
N SER A 97 -19.08 32.73 -14.14
CA SER A 97 -19.78 33.61 -15.10
C SER A 97 -18.83 34.45 -15.96
N SER A 98 -17.69 34.87 -15.41
CA SER A 98 -16.59 35.41 -16.19
C SER A 98 -16.00 34.26 -17.02
N GLY A 99 -16.00 34.36 -18.34
CA GLY A 99 -15.46 33.32 -19.23
C GLY A 99 -13.97 32.99 -19.01
N TRP A 100 -13.35 33.53 -17.95
CA TRP A 100 -11.99 33.28 -17.53
C TRP A 100 -11.74 31.83 -17.13
N ILE A 101 -12.66 31.12 -16.46
CA ILE A 101 -12.50 29.68 -16.20
C ILE A 101 -12.48 28.89 -17.52
N ARG A 102 -13.33 29.24 -18.48
CA ARG A 102 -13.30 28.61 -19.82
C ARG A 102 -12.03 28.93 -20.59
N LYS A 103 -11.57 30.18 -20.54
CA LYS A 103 -10.30 30.62 -21.16
C LYS A 103 -9.09 29.97 -20.48
N PHE A 104 -9.11 29.81 -19.16
CA PHE A 104 -8.08 29.16 -18.37
C PHE A 104 -8.06 27.65 -18.62
N ALA A 105 -9.23 26.99 -18.65
CA ALA A 105 -9.36 25.59 -19.02
C ALA A 105 -8.94 25.36 -20.49
N ALA A 106 -9.33 26.23 -21.42
CA ALA A 106 -8.90 26.17 -22.81
C ALA A 106 -7.39 26.39 -22.96
N ALA A 107 -6.81 27.35 -22.23
CA ALA A 107 -5.36 27.58 -22.22
C ALA A 107 -4.59 26.42 -21.55
N LEU A 108 -5.15 25.78 -20.52
CA LEU A 108 -4.59 24.56 -19.94
C LEU A 108 -4.66 23.39 -20.91
N ILE A 109 -5.79 23.22 -21.62
CA ILE A 109 -5.95 22.20 -22.65
C ILE A 109 -4.96 22.47 -23.79
N ASP A 110 -4.80 23.71 -24.24
CA ASP A 110 -3.90 24.07 -25.33
C ASP A 110 -2.42 23.94 -24.94
N LYS A 111 -2.03 24.41 -23.74
CA LYS A 111 -0.70 24.17 -23.16
C LYS A 111 -0.43 22.69 -22.94
N SER A 112 -1.45 21.91 -22.54
CA SER A 112 -1.31 20.46 -22.41
C SER A 112 -1.13 19.81 -23.77
N LYS A 113 -1.87 20.21 -24.81
CA LYS A 113 -1.73 19.70 -26.18
C LYS A 113 -0.37 20.04 -26.77
N THR A 114 0.12 21.27 -26.61
CA THR A 114 1.45 21.68 -27.07
C THR A 114 2.56 21.02 -26.26
N ALA A 115 2.41 20.85 -24.95
CA ALA A 115 3.35 20.09 -24.13
C ALA A 115 3.37 18.60 -24.50
N VAL A 116 2.21 17.99 -24.76
CA VAL A 116 2.07 16.61 -25.24
C VAL A 116 2.67 16.46 -26.63
N LEU A 117 2.46 17.42 -27.53
CA LEU A 117 3.05 17.43 -28.86
C LEU A 117 4.58 17.61 -28.79
N HIS A 118 5.09 18.51 -27.94
CA HIS A 118 6.52 18.68 -27.70
C HIS A 118 7.15 17.44 -27.07
N LEU A 119 6.48 16.78 -26.13
CA LEU A 119 6.93 15.52 -25.54
C LEU A 119 6.91 14.37 -26.56
N ALA A 120 5.88 14.29 -27.41
CA ALA A 120 5.77 13.30 -28.48
C ALA A 120 6.84 13.52 -29.58
N VAL A 121 7.10 14.76 -29.96
CA VAL A 121 8.16 15.14 -30.93
C VAL A 121 9.55 14.91 -30.34
N LYS A 122 9.76 15.19 -29.04
CA LYS A 122 11.01 14.90 -28.34
C LYS A 122 11.25 13.39 -28.20
N GLN A 123 10.20 12.59 -27.96
CA GLN A 123 10.26 11.12 -28.00
C GLN A 123 10.59 10.58 -29.40
N ARG A 124 10.06 11.20 -30.47
CA ARG A 124 10.37 10.80 -31.86
C ARG A 124 11.81 11.07 -32.29
N LYS A 125 12.53 11.97 -31.61
CA LYS A 125 13.93 12.31 -31.89
C LYS A 125 14.95 11.52 -31.06
N MET A 126 14.51 10.65 -30.14
CA MET A 126 15.42 9.82 -29.34
C MET A 126 15.45 8.36 -29.83
N SER A 127 16.64 7.99 -30.31
CA SER A 127 17.26 6.67 -30.52
C SER A 127 16.89 5.80 -31.74
N LYS A 128 17.92 5.58 -32.56
CA LYS A 128 18.20 4.39 -33.38
C LYS A 128 18.53 3.13 -32.55
N GLU A 129 18.25 3.13 -31.25
CA GLU A 129 18.52 1.99 -30.36
C GLU A 129 17.29 1.09 -30.27
N GLU A 130 17.51 -0.22 -30.37
CA GLU A 130 16.48 -1.23 -30.21
C GLU A 130 16.02 -1.29 -28.74
N VAL A 131 14.97 -0.53 -28.43
CA VAL A 131 14.27 -0.63 -27.14
C VAL A 131 13.18 -1.70 -27.18
N PRO A 132 12.82 -2.33 -26.05
CA PRO A 132 11.74 -3.31 -26.01
C PRO A 132 10.43 -2.79 -26.62
N PRO A 133 9.64 -3.68 -27.27
CA PRO A 133 8.32 -3.33 -27.77
C PRO A 133 7.39 -2.91 -26.62
N GLY A 134 6.38 -2.09 -26.91
CA GLY A 134 5.42 -1.66 -25.89
C GLY A 134 4.97 -0.21 -26.04
N SER A 135 3.95 0.16 -25.27
CA SER A 135 3.36 1.50 -25.30
C SER A 135 3.57 2.19 -23.96
N LEU A 136 4.06 3.43 -24.00
CA LEU A 136 4.21 4.27 -22.81
C LEU A 136 2.88 4.89 -22.35
N GLY A 137 1.75 4.62 -23.03
CA GLY A 137 0.43 5.05 -22.59
C GLY A 137 0.21 6.57 -22.64
N LEU A 138 -0.62 7.08 -21.72
CA LEU A 138 -0.94 8.50 -21.65
C LEU A 138 0.27 9.33 -21.20
N PRO A 139 0.41 10.60 -21.65
CA PRO A 139 1.44 11.49 -21.14
C PRO A 139 1.40 11.60 -19.61
N VAL A 140 2.59 11.60 -18.98
CA VAL A 140 2.81 11.71 -17.52
C VAL A 140 2.37 10.48 -16.70
N VAL A 141 1.15 9.97 -16.90
CA VAL A 141 0.59 8.89 -16.07
C VAL A 141 0.78 7.51 -16.68
N GLY A 142 1.09 7.42 -17.97
CA GLY A 142 1.33 6.15 -18.66
C GLY A 142 0.17 5.18 -18.58
N ASP A 143 0.46 3.97 -18.12
CA ASP A 143 -0.51 2.89 -17.85
C ASP A 143 -0.78 2.71 -16.34
N SER A 144 -0.37 3.68 -15.52
CA SER A 144 -0.40 3.58 -14.04
C SER A 144 -1.81 3.32 -13.51
N PHE A 145 -2.83 4.00 -14.03
CA PHE A 145 -4.20 3.80 -13.56
C PHE A 145 -4.72 2.40 -13.88
N LYS A 146 -4.41 1.85 -15.06
CA LYS A 146 -4.80 0.47 -15.39
C LYS A 146 -4.07 -0.52 -14.52
N TYR A 147 -2.78 -0.32 -14.28
CA TYR A 147 -1.97 -1.16 -13.40
C TYR A 147 -2.49 -1.14 -11.95
N VAL A 148 -2.73 0.05 -11.40
CA VAL A 148 -3.25 0.23 -10.04
C VAL A 148 -4.68 -0.30 -9.91
N ASN A 149 -5.53 -0.09 -10.92
CA ASN A 149 -6.87 -0.67 -10.96
C ASN A 149 -6.82 -2.20 -11.02
N ALA A 150 -5.92 -2.77 -11.85
CA ALA A 150 -5.74 -4.22 -11.92
C ALA A 150 -5.18 -4.79 -10.60
N TYR A 151 -4.35 -4.03 -9.89
CA TYR A 151 -3.89 -4.38 -8.54
C TYR A 151 -5.05 -4.45 -7.54
N TYR A 152 -5.85 -3.38 -7.42
CA TYR A 152 -6.95 -3.35 -6.44
C TYR A 152 -8.08 -4.32 -6.76
N ASN A 153 -8.26 -4.69 -8.03
CA ASN A 153 -9.24 -5.70 -8.45
C ASN A 153 -8.66 -7.12 -8.53
N MET A 154 -7.42 -7.35 -8.07
CA MET A 154 -6.74 -8.66 -8.12
C MET A 154 -6.62 -9.27 -9.54
N THR A 155 -6.59 -8.44 -10.58
CA THR A 155 -6.46 -8.86 -11.99
C THR A 155 -5.10 -8.51 -12.60
N ILE A 156 -4.06 -8.37 -11.76
CA ILE A 156 -2.74 -7.92 -12.21
C ILE A 156 -2.09 -8.90 -13.22
N LYS A 157 -2.31 -10.20 -13.05
CA LYS A 157 -1.84 -11.21 -14.01
C LYS A 157 -2.52 -11.04 -15.36
N SER A 158 -3.83 -10.86 -15.41
CA SER A 158 -4.55 -10.64 -16.66
C SER A 158 -4.02 -9.40 -17.39
N TYR A 159 -3.73 -8.32 -16.64
CA TYR A 159 -3.07 -7.13 -17.18
C TYR A 159 -1.70 -7.46 -17.80
N VAL A 160 -0.85 -8.24 -17.11
CA VAL A 160 0.47 -8.63 -17.62
C VAL A 160 0.36 -9.59 -18.82
N ASP A 161 -0.50 -10.61 -18.75
CA ASP A 161 -0.74 -11.59 -19.81
C ASP A 161 -1.22 -10.92 -21.11
N GLU A 162 -2.08 -9.90 -21.01
CA GLU A 162 -2.53 -9.10 -22.17
C GLU A 162 -1.34 -8.41 -22.85
N LYS A 163 -0.42 -7.83 -22.07
CA LYS A 163 0.77 -7.16 -22.61
C LYS A 163 1.75 -8.16 -23.21
N ILE A 164 1.94 -9.32 -22.58
CA ILE A 164 2.79 -10.39 -23.11
C ILE A 164 2.25 -10.90 -24.44
N ARG A 165 0.93 -11.13 -24.54
CA ARG A 165 0.30 -11.56 -25.79
C ARG A 165 0.49 -10.53 -26.92
N LYS A 166 0.53 -9.25 -26.57
CA LYS A 166 0.61 -8.15 -27.55
C LYS A 166 2.03 -7.75 -27.93
N TYR A 167 2.96 -7.77 -26.98
CA TYR A 167 4.31 -7.21 -27.12
C TYR A 167 5.41 -8.25 -26.93
N GLY A 168 5.07 -9.46 -26.50
CA GLY A 168 6.04 -10.49 -26.13
C GLY A 168 6.44 -10.44 -24.65
N PRO A 169 7.25 -11.40 -24.19
CA PRO A 169 7.62 -11.58 -22.77
C PRO A 169 8.46 -10.43 -22.20
N VAL A 170 9.08 -9.61 -23.05
CA VAL A 170 9.86 -8.43 -22.67
C VAL A 170 9.22 -7.21 -23.31
N PHE A 171 8.67 -6.31 -22.50
CA PHE A 171 7.94 -5.15 -23.01
C PHE A 171 8.10 -3.91 -22.15
N LYS A 172 7.97 -2.73 -22.74
CA LYS A 172 8.00 -1.43 -22.05
C LYS A 172 6.60 -0.88 -21.80
N VAL A 173 6.44 -0.25 -20.63
CA VAL A 173 5.28 0.57 -20.24
C VAL A 173 5.76 1.80 -19.49
N SER A 174 4.87 2.76 -19.24
CA SER A 174 5.14 3.81 -18.24
C SER A 174 4.27 3.58 -17.02
N LEU A 175 4.90 3.42 -15.84
CA LEU A 175 4.23 3.21 -14.57
C LEU A 175 4.75 4.20 -13.53
N MET A 176 3.83 4.83 -12.82
CA MET A 176 4.08 5.75 -11.71
C MET A 176 5.09 6.84 -12.07
N GLY A 177 4.97 7.39 -13.29
CA GLY A 177 5.83 8.46 -13.81
C GLY A 177 7.19 8.01 -14.33
N ASN A 178 7.46 6.71 -14.40
CA ASN A 178 8.73 6.15 -14.88
C ASN A 178 8.52 5.27 -16.11
N ASN A 179 9.51 5.23 -17.01
CA ASN A 179 9.56 4.22 -18.06
C ASN A 179 10.03 2.91 -17.43
N THR A 180 9.28 1.83 -17.63
CA THR A 180 9.47 0.54 -16.97
C THR A 180 9.52 -0.56 -18.02
N VAL A 181 10.47 -1.49 -17.89
CA VAL A 181 10.55 -2.70 -18.69
C VAL A 181 10.10 -3.88 -17.84
N PHE A 182 9.10 -4.61 -18.31
CA PHE A 182 8.74 -5.91 -17.76
C PHE A 182 9.61 -6.98 -18.41
N LEU A 183 10.12 -7.87 -17.56
CA LEU A 183 10.93 -9.02 -17.96
C LEU A 183 10.21 -10.28 -17.48
N ASP A 184 9.27 -10.80 -18.27
CA ASP A 184 8.63 -12.09 -17.98
C ASP A 184 9.38 -13.23 -18.69
N ALA A 185 10.61 -13.49 -18.23
CA ALA A 185 11.42 -14.62 -18.70
C ALA A 185 12.43 -15.01 -17.62
N PRO A 186 12.57 -16.32 -17.29
CA PRO A 186 13.59 -16.80 -16.35
C PRO A 186 15.01 -16.28 -16.64
N ALA A 187 15.36 -16.13 -17.94
CA ALA A 187 16.63 -15.57 -18.37
C ALA A 187 16.78 -14.08 -18.01
N GLY A 188 15.74 -13.27 -18.20
CA GLY A 188 15.75 -11.84 -17.87
C GLY A 188 15.86 -11.60 -16.37
N THR A 189 15.10 -12.35 -15.57
CA THR A 189 15.20 -12.31 -14.10
C THR A 189 16.59 -12.74 -13.63
N LYS A 190 17.15 -13.81 -14.22
CA LYS A 190 18.52 -14.24 -13.91
C LYS A 190 19.53 -13.13 -14.19
N ILE A 191 19.47 -12.47 -15.34
CA ILE A 191 20.39 -11.36 -15.67
C ILE A 191 20.36 -10.27 -14.59
N VAL A 192 19.17 -9.82 -14.20
CA VAL A 192 19.00 -8.75 -13.20
C VAL A 192 19.45 -9.17 -11.80
N LEU A 193 19.19 -10.43 -11.40
CA LEU A 193 19.49 -10.91 -10.05
C LEU A 193 20.89 -11.51 -9.89
N SER A 194 21.53 -11.99 -10.97
CA SER A 194 22.81 -12.70 -10.90
C SER A 194 24.03 -11.83 -11.22
N HIS A 195 23.91 -10.78 -12.03
CA HIS A 195 25.04 -9.90 -12.40
C HIS A 195 25.32 -8.82 -11.33
N ASN A 196 25.09 -9.18 -10.06
CA ASN A 196 24.87 -8.26 -8.97
C ASN A 196 26.17 -7.83 -8.27
N GLU A 197 27.05 -7.12 -8.98
CA GLU A 197 28.03 -6.25 -8.30
C GLU A 197 27.36 -5.00 -7.69
N MET A 198 26.02 -4.92 -7.62
CA MET A 198 25.25 -3.74 -7.20
C MET A 198 25.58 -2.45 -8.00
N LYS A 199 26.40 -2.54 -9.05
CA LYS A 199 26.80 -1.42 -9.91
C LYS A 199 25.68 -0.96 -10.85
N TRP A 200 24.75 -1.86 -11.21
CA TRP A 200 23.76 -1.64 -12.28
C TRP A 200 22.32 -1.65 -11.79
N THR A 201 22.06 -2.15 -10.58
CA THR A 201 20.71 -2.35 -10.05
C THR A 201 20.54 -1.64 -8.71
N LYS A 202 19.46 -0.85 -8.60
CA LYS A 202 19.03 -0.19 -7.38
C LYS A 202 17.57 -0.55 -7.13
N GLY A 203 17.26 -0.94 -5.90
CA GLY A 203 15.88 -1.13 -5.47
C GLY A 203 15.06 0.12 -5.76
N TRP A 204 13.91 -0.04 -6.39
CA TRP A 204 13.00 1.06 -6.70
C TRP A 204 11.67 0.85 -6.01
N TRP A 205 11.15 1.92 -5.41
CA TRP A 205 9.84 1.97 -4.80
C TRP A 205 9.06 3.18 -5.31
N PRO A 206 7.73 3.09 -5.39
CA PRO A 206 6.88 4.25 -5.61
C PRO A 206 7.17 5.31 -4.55
N LYS A 207 7.10 6.59 -4.96
CA LYS A 207 7.38 7.73 -4.07
C LYS A 207 6.62 7.69 -2.73
N PRO A 208 5.30 7.39 -2.68
CA PRO A 208 4.60 7.27 -1.39
C PRO A 208 5.24 6.21 -0.48
N THR A 209 5.54 5.02 -1.02
CA THR A 209 6.17 3.93 -0.28
C THR A 209 7.56 4.33 0.22
N SER A 210 8.39 4.92 -0.64
CA SER A 210 9.74 5.36 -0.27
C SER A 210 9.72 6.43 0.83
N GLN A 211 8.76 7.37 0.79
CA GLN A 211 8.59 8.39 1.83
C GLN A 211 8.13 7.80 3.17
N LEU A 212 7.31 6.75 3.14
CA LEU A 212 6.80 6.09 4.35
C LEU A 212 7.81 5.15 5.00
N LEU A 213 8.60 4.42 4.21
CA LEU A 213 9.69 3.59 4.68
C LEU A 213 10.85 4.43 5.22
N GLY A 214 11.17 5.54 4.54
CA GLY A 214 12.29 6.40 4.87
C GLY A 214 13.63 5.88 4.34
N PRO A 215 14.72 6.66 4.53
CA PRO A 215 16.02 6.39 3.92
C PRO A 215 16.77 5.24 4.57
N TYR A 216 16.53 4.98 5.86
CA TYR A 216 17.24 3.94 6.63
C TYR A 216 16.58 2.56 6.57
N ALA A 217 15.42 2.44 5.93
CA ALA A 217 14.87 1.13 5.60
C ALA A 217 15.84 0.38 4.69
N LEU A 218 16.10 -0.90 4.99
CA LEU A 218 17.04 -1.70 4.20
C LEU A 218 16.69 -1.71 2.70
N ALA A 219 15.40 -1.75 2.35
CA ALA A 219 14.94 -1.70 0.96
C ALA A 219 15.06 -0.33 0.27
N SER A 220 15.39 0.73 1.00
CA SER A 220 15.68 2.07 0.47
C SER A 220 17.19 2.32 0.26
N GLN A 221 18.04 1.50 0.86
CA GLN A 221 19.50 1.61 0.78
C GLN A 221 20.05 0.89 -0.45
N TYR A 222 21.28 1.24 -0.84
CA TYR A 222 22.00 0.65 -1.96
C TYR A 222 23.51 0.71 -1.72
N GLY A 223 24.30 0.01 -2.52
CA GLY A 223 25.75 -0.03 -2.39
C GLY A 223 26.21 -0.58 -1.04
N ASN A 224 27.28 0.02 -0.49
CA ASN A 224 27.92 -0.45 0.75
C ASN A 224 26.97 -0.36 1.96
N ASP A 225 26.21 0.73 2.10
CA ASP A 225 25.27 0.91 3.22
C ASP A 225 24.26 -0.24 3.31
N HIS A 226 23.70 -0.63 2.16
CA HIS A 226 22.81 -1.79 2.09
C HIS A 226 23.54 -3.09 2.45
N LEU A 227 24.75 -3.32 1.96
CA LEU A 227 25.51 -4.54 2.25
C LEU A 227 25.86 -4.66 3.73
N LEU A 228 26.34 -3.58 4.35
CA LEU A 228 26.66 -3.54 5.77
C LEU A 228 25.41 -3.81 6.61
N HIS A 229 24.31 -3.12 6.32
CA HIS A 229 23.05 -3.29 7.04
C HIS A 229 22.46 -4.69 6.83
N ARG A 230 22.37 -5.17 5.58
CA ARG A 230 21.89 -6.52 5.26
C ARG A 230 22.72 -7.59 5.97
N ASN A 231 24.04 -7.51 5.89
CA ASN A 231 24.93 -8.50 6.49
C ASN A 231 24.85 -8.46 8.02
N HIS A 232 24.67 -7.28 8.61
CA HIS A 232 24.48 -7.15 10.04
C HIS A 232 23.19 -7.87 10.51
N VAL A 233 22.05 -7.64 9.83
CA VAL A 233 20.78 -8.33 10.13
C VAL A 233 20.90 -9.83 9.87
N MET A 234 21.47 -10.24 8.74
CA MET A 234 21.61 -11.65 8.39
C MET A 234 22.44 -12.41 9.42
N ARG A 235 23.61 -11.89 9.82
CA ARG A 235 24.51 -12.57 10.76
C ARG A 235 24.01 -12.61 12.20
N ASN A 236 23.21 -11.63 12.63
CA ASN A 236 22.85 -11.48 14.03
C ASN A 236 21.37 -11.75 14.34
N PHE A 237 20.54 -12.00 13.32
CA PHE A 237 19.12 -12.25 13.52
C PHE A 237 18.58 -13.39 12.66
N LEU A 238 19.07 -13.56 11.44
CA LEU A 238 18.60 -14.58 10.49
C LEU A 238 19.61 -15.70 10.25
N ASP A 239 20.67 -15.76 11.05
CA ASP A 239 21.61 -16.87 11.02
C ASP A 239 20.91 -18.15 11.52
N ILE A 240 21.28 -19.30 10.95
CA ILE A 240 20.60 -20.57 11.23
C ILE A 240 20.61 -20.93 12.71
N ASP A 241 21.71 -20.68 13.42
CA ASP A 241 21.85 -21.01 14.84
C ASP A 241 20.97 -20.09 15.70
N ILE A 242 20.77 -18.85 15.25
CA ILE A 242 19.90 -17.88 15.90
C ILE A 242 18.43 -18.22 15.63
N VAL A 243 18.09 -18.61 14.41
CA VAL A 243 16.73 -19.02 14.04
C VAL A 243 16.31 -20.26 14.84
N HIS A 244 17.21 -21.24 15.04
CA HIS A 244 16.93 -22.40 15.88
C HIS A 244 16.54 -22.04 17.32
N GLN A 245 17.13 -20.98 17.89
CA GLN A 245 16.79 -20.52 19.24
C GLN A 245 15.35 -19.99 19.33
N TYR A 246 14.79 -19.49 18.22
CA TYR A 246 13.44 -18.96 18.18
C TYR A 246 12.35 -20.04 18.05
N ILE A 247 12.69 -21.28 17.67
CA ILE A 247 11.71 -22.35 17.41
C ILE A 247 10.79 -22.54 18.62
N SER A 248 11.35 -22.69 19.82
CA SER A 248 10.56 -22.86 21.05
C SER A 248 9.57 -21.72 21.31
N THR A 249 9.98 -20.47 21.00
CA THR A 249 9.11 -19.29 21.12
C THR A 249 8.03 -19.29 20.05
N MET A 250 8.38 -19.65 18.81
CA MET A 250 7.42 -19.77 17.70
C MET A 250 6.36 -20.82 18.02
N GLU A 251 6.76 -22.03 18.44
CA GLU A 251 5.86 -23.11 18.82
C GLU A 251 4.90 -22.68 19.92
N LYS A 252 5.42 -22.09 21.00
CA LYS A 252 4.60 -21.57 22.09
C LYS A 252 3.54 -20.57 21.58
N LYS A 253 3.95 -19.61 20.75
CA LYS A 253 3.00 -18.62 20.20
C LYS A 253 1.98 -19.23 19.23
N VAL A 254 2.36 -20.27 18.48
CA VAL A 254 1.45 -20.99 17.59
C VAL A 254 0.35 -21.66 18.42
N VAL A 255 0.73 -22.41 19.46
CA VAL A 255 -0.23 -23.09 20.34
C VAL A 255 -1.15 -22.09 21.02
N GLU A 256 -0.59 -21.04 21.65
CA GLU A 256 -1.39 -19.98 22.28
C GLU A 256 -2.37 -19.31 21.31
N HIS A 257 -1.96 -19.10 20.05
CA HIS A 257 -2.84 -18.51 19.04
C HIS A 257 -3.95 -19.47 18.61
N ILE A 258 -3.65 -20.74 18.40
CA ILE A 258 -4.64 -21.77 18.03
C ILE A 258 -5.66 -21.92 19.16
N ASP A 259 -5.19 -22.11 20.40
CA ASP A 259 -6.06 -22.30 21.56
C ASP A 259 -7.00 -21.10 21.74
N LYS A 260 -6.48 -19.89 21.57
CA LYS A 260 -7.25 -18.67 21.79
C LYS A 260 -8.25 -18.34 20.69
N TYR A 261 -7.86 -18.48 19.42
CA TYR A 261 -8.63 -17.95 18.29
C TYR A 261 -9.26 -19.01 17.39
N TRP A 262 -8.83 -20.28 17.50
CA TRP A 262 -9.34 -21.37 16.67
C TRP A 262 -10.15 -22.35 17.51
N MET A 263 -9.61 -22.80 18.64
CA MET A 263 -10.28 -23.80 19.50
C MET A 263 -11.46 -23.24 20.31
N THR A 264 -11.58 -21.92 20.41
CA THR A 264 -12.72 -21.23 21.03
C THR A 264 -13.92 -21.07 20.09
N LEU A 265 -13.77 -21.42 18.81
CA LEU A 265 -14.86 -21.34 17.84
C LEU A 265 -15.75 -22.57 17.97
N ASP A 266 -17.06 -22.38 17.82
CA ASP A 266 -18.02 -23.48 17.76
C ASP A 266 -17.75 -24.36 16.53
N ASP A 267 -18.05 -25.65 16.63
CA ASP A 267 -17.90 -26.58 15.52
C ASP A 267 -18.71 -26.11 14.29
N GLY A 268 -18.11 -26.22 13.10
CA GLY A 268 -18.67 -25.69 11.85
C GLY A 268 -18.53 -24.18 11.62
N SER A 269 -17.92 -23.43 12.55
CA SER A 269 -17.68 -21.98 12.38
C SER A 269 -16.81 -21.64 11.17
N GLU A 270 -17.09 -20.51 10.53
CA GLU A 270 -16.25 -19.99 9.44
C GLU A 270 -14.95 -19.39 9.99
N VAL A 271 -13.81 -19.94 9.57
CA VAL A 271 -12.48 -19.42 9.93
C VAL A 271 -11.97 -18.46 8.85
N LYS A 272 -11.84 -17.17 9.20
CA LYS A 272 -11.17 -16.16 8.35
C LYS A 272 -9.64 -16.33 8.43
N ALA A 273 -9.10 -17.39 7.82
CA ALA A 273 -7.71 -17.82 7.98
C ALA A 273 -6.67 -16.69 7.82
N PHE A 274 -6.76 -15.87 6.76
CA PHE A 274 -5.83 -14.75 6.56
C PHE A 274 -5.85 -13.73 7.71
N LYS A 275 -7.03 -13.43 8.24
CA LYS A 275 -7.16 -12.48 9.35
C LYS A 275 -6.45 -13.02 10.60
N LEU A 276 -6.64 -14.30 10.92
CA LEU A 276 -6.03 -14.92 12.09
C LEU A 276 -4.52 -15.10 11.91
N THR A 277 -4.06 -15.58 10.76
CA THR A 277 -2.62 -15.71 10.47
C THR A 277 -1.92 -14.35 10.46
N ASN A 278 -2.57 -13.28 9.99
CA ASN A 278 -2.01 -11.92 10.05
C ASN A 278 -1.84 -11.42 11.49
N VAL A 279 -2.83 -11.64 12.35
CA VAL A 279 -2.72 -11.33 13.79
C VAL A 279 -1.59 -12.13 14.43
N PHE A 280 -1.49 -13.43 14.12
CA PHE A 280 -0.42 -14.30 14.60
C PHE A 280 0.96 -13.80 14.17
N THR A 281 1.19 -13.58 12.88
CA THR A 281 2.53 -13.21 12.39
C THR A 281 2.95 -11.83 12.83
N PHE A 282 2.02 -10.88 12.95
CA PHE A 282 2.31 -9.56 13.52
C PHE A 282 2.75 -9.69 14.98
N SER A 283 1.98 -10.43 15.79
CA SER A 283 2.33 -10.70 17.19
C SER A 283 3.69 -11.40 17.33
N LEU A 284 3.97 -12.40 16.47
CA LEU A 284 5.22 -13.13 16.48
C LEU A 284 6.40 -12.21 16.17
N ILE A 285 6.33 -11.44 15.07
CA ILE A 285 7.46 -10.62 14.65
C ILE A 285 7.75 -9.47 15.62
N THR A 286 6.72 -8.87 16.24
CA THR A 286 6.93 -7.81 17.24
C THR A 286 7.57 -8.35 18.51
N GLN A 287 7.23 -9.58 18.93
CA GLN A 287 7.92 -10.22 20.05
C GLN A 287 9.37 -10.55 19.68
N MET A 288 9.60 -11.15 18.51
CA MET A 288 10.93 -11.57 18.09
C MET A 288 11.89 -10.42 17.77
N MET A 289 11.38 -9.27 17.32
CA MET A 289 12.24 -8.13 16.97
C MET A 289 12.33 -7.08 18.07
N LEU A 290 11.25 -6.86 18.84
CA LEU A 290 11.15 -5.75 19.79
C LEU A 290 11.01 -6.22 21.25
N GLY A 291 10.78 -7.52 21.49
CA GLY A 291 10.47 -8.05 22.81
C GLY A 291 9.09 -7.62 23.34
N ILE A 292 8.18 -7.18 22.47
CA ILE A 292 6.81 -6.80 22.87
C ILE A 292 5.95 -8.07 22.94
N SER A 293 5.53 -8.45 24.15
CA SER A 293 4.73 -9.65 24.40
C SER A 293 3.32 -9.37 24.94
N LYS A 294 3.08 -8.18 25.49
CA LYS A 294 1.76 -7.79 25.99
C LYS A 294 0.80 -7.59 24.83
N GLU A 295 -0.35 -8.25 24.88
CA GLU A 295 -1.33 -8.22 23.80
C GLU A 295 -1.85 -6.81 23.50
N GLU A 296 -2.15 -6.02 24.54
CA GLU A 296 -2.62 -4.64 24.39
C GLU A 296 -1.63 -3.78 23.59
N ASP A 297 -0.33 -3.89 23.89
CA ASP A 297 0.72 -3.16 23.18
C ASP A 297 0.82 -3.62 21.71
N ILE A 298 0.66 -4.91 21.44
CA ILE A 298 0.67 -5.48 20.09
C ILE A 298 -0.54 -4.97 19.28
N ILE A 299 -1.73 -4.95 19.89
CA ILE A 299 -2.95 -4.46 19.24
C ILE A 299 -2.80 -2.98 18.86
N VAL A 300 -2.40 -2.14 19.82
CA VAL A 300 -2.19 -0.70 19.57
C VAL A 300 -1.14 -0.50 18.49
N PHE A 301 -0.04 -1.25 18.53
CA PHE A 301 1.00 -1.12 17.51
C PHE A 301 0.50 -1.55 16.13
N ASN A 302 -0.26 -2.64 16.03
CA ASN A 302 -0.83 -3.12 14.78
C ASN A 302 -1.81 -2.12 14.18
N GLU A 303 -2.66 -1.47 14.99
CA GLU A 303 -3.60 -0.45 14.49
C GLU A 303 -2.88 0.73 13.84
N VAL A 304 -1.86 1.26 14.51
CA VAL A 304 -1.04 2.36 13.97
C VAL A 304 -0.27 1.89 12.73
N PHE A 305 0.25 0.66 12.77
CA PHE A 305 0.99 0.05 11.67
C PHE A 305 0.13 -0.10 10.41
N ARG A 306 -1.12 -0.54 10.55
CA ARG A 306 -2.06 -0.68 9.42
C ARG A 306 -2.40 0.67 8.78
N GLU A 307 -2.62 1.71 9.59
CA GLU A 307 -2.84 3.07 9.07
C GLU A 307 -1.61 3.60 8.32
N TRP A 308 -0.39 3.27 8.79
CA TRP A 308 0.84 3.57 8.09
C TRP A 308 0.95 2.82 6.76
N ALA A 309 0.76 1.49 6.77
CA ALA A 309 0.89 0.64 5.59
C ALA A 309 -0.11 1.00 4.47
N ALA A 310 -1.33 1.41 4.83
CA ALA A 310 -2.36 1.83 3.87
C ALA A 310 -1.94 3.00 2.96
N GLY A 311 -0.93 3.78 3.35
CA GLY A 311 -0.40 4.87 2.54
C GLY A 311 0.58 4.45 1.45
N GLY A 312 1.06 3.20 1.46
CA GLY A 312 2.12 2.72 0.56
C GLY A 312 1.79 2.85 -0.92
N LEU A 313 0.52 2.64 -1.29
CA LEU A 313 0.00 2.77 -2.65
C LEU A 313 -1.02 3.91 -2.82
N ALA A 314 -1.19 4.75 -1.80
CA ALA A 314 -2.08 5.89 -1.86
C ALA A 314 -1.53 6.99 -2.78
N LEU A 315 -2.42 7.89 -3.23
CA LEU A 315 -1.99 9.12 -3.90
C LEU A 315 -1.11 9.93 -2.93
N PRO A 316 0.10 10.38 -3.32
CA PRO A 316 1.04 11.08 -2.44
C PRO A 316 0.62 12.53 -2.17
N VAL A 317 -0.57 12.72 -1.62
CA VAL A 317 -1.20 14.01 -1.35
C VAL A 317 -1.27 14.23 0.16
N ASN A 318 -0.52 15.22 0.65
CA ASN A 318 -0.48 15.58 2.07
C ASN A 318 -1.52 16.66 2.42
N LEU A 319 -2.80 16.36 2.21
CA LEU A 319 -3.94 17.24 2.51
C LEU A 319 -4.91 16.56 3.49
N PRO A 320 -5.71 17.32 4.27
CA PRO A 320 -6.75 16.73 5.12
C PRO A 320 -7.69 15.81 4.30
N GLY A 321 -8.08 14.67 4.87
CA GLY A 321 -8.96 13.69 4.22
C GLY A 321 -8.24 12.60 3.40
N PHE A 322 -6.99 12.83 2.99
CA PHE A 322 -6.23 11.86 2.18
C PHE A 322 -5.53 10.80 3.03
N GLN A 323 -5.53 9.54 2.56
CA GLN A 323 -4.86 8.40 3.20
C GLN A 323 -3.37 8.68 3.47
N PHE A 324 -2.65 9.23 2.49
CA PHE A 324 -1.22 9.47 2.63
C PHE A 324 -0.87 10.41 3.79
N ARG A 325 -1.69 11.43 4.06
CA ARG A 325 -1.52 12.30 5.23
C ARG A 325 -1.70 11.56 6.55
N ARG A 326 -2.69 10.65 6.63
CA ARG A 326 -2.90 9.81 7.82
C ARG A 326 -1.74 8.86 8.04
N SER A 327 -1.24 8.23 6.99
CA SER A 327 -0.07 7.35 7.05
C SER A 327 1.22 8.06 7.45
N LEU A 328 1.42 9.33 7.04
CA LEU A 328 2.52 10.16 7.55
C LEU A 328 2.39 10.47 9.04
N ARG A 329 1.17 10.64 9.56
CA ARG A 329 0.95 10.81 11.01
C ARG A 329 1.17 9.52 11.78
N ALA A 330 0.70 8.39 11.23
CA ALA A 330 0.96 7.06 11.77
C ALA A 330 2.46 6.76 11.82
N LYS A 331 3.22 7.09 10.76
CA LYS A 331 4.70 6.99 10.75
C LYS A 331 5.33 7.71 11.95
N LYS A 332 4.93 8.96 12.21
CA LYS A 332 5.44 9.72 13.37
C LYS A 332 5.10 9.07 14.71
N LEU A 333 3.96 8.41 14.81
CA LEU A 333 3.58 7.68 16.03
C LEU A 333 4.39 6.40 16.18
N ILE A 334 4.57 5.63 15.10
CA ILE A 334 5.47 4.46 15.06
C ILE A 334 6.88 4.84 15.49
N ASP A 335 7.42 5.94 14.96
CA ASP A 335 8.77 6.40 15.31
C ASP A 335 8.89 6.72 16.81
N ARG A 336 7.86 7.31 17.42
CA ARG A 336 7.84 7.52 18.88
C ARG A 336 7.80 6.20 19.64
N MET A 337 6.89 5.29 19.25
CA MET A 337 6.76 3.97 19.91
C MET A 337 8.07 3.16 19.84
N LEU A 338 8.76 3.19 18.70
CA LEU A 338 10.05 2.52 18.52
C LEU A 338 11.16 3.22 19.33
N ASN A 339 11.20 4.55 19.38
CA ASN A 339 12.16 5.27 20.23
C ASN A 339 11.94 4.97 21.72
N ASP A 340 10.70 4.96 22.19
CA ASP A 340 10.37 4.60 23.57
C ASP A 340 10.84 3.17 23.89
N GLN A 341 10.67 2.25 22.93
CA GLN A 341 11.13 0.87 23.08
C GLN A 341 12.67 0.75 23.06
N ILE A 342 13.35 1.56 22.24
CA ILE A 342 14.83 1.66 22.24
C ILE A 342 15.32 2.12 23.62
N GLU A 343 14.72 3.16 24.20
CA GLU A 343 15.13 3.68 25.50
C GLU A 343 14.87 2.69 26.64
N ARG A 344 13.70 2.03 26.64
CA ARG A 344 13.42 0.93 27.58
C ARG A 344 14.48 -0.16 27.45
N ARG A 345 14.79 -0.58 26.22
CA ARG A 345 15.80 -1.62 26.01
C ARG A 345 17.19 -1.21 26.49
N ARG A 346 17.59 0.05 26.27
CA ARG A 346 18.86 0.57 26.80
C ARG A 346 18.91 0.52 28.32
N GLN A 347 17.81 0.82 29.01
CA GLN A 347 17.73 0.69 30.46
C GLN A 347 17.81 -0.77 30.92
N ASP A 348 17.13 -1.67 30.21
CA ASP A 348 17.18 -3.11 30.52
C ASP A 348 18.57 -3.71 30.33
N LEU A 349 19.30 -3.29 29.29
CA LEU A 349 20.69 -3.69 29.08
C LEU A 349 21.60 -3.18 30.20
N LYS A 350 21.45 -1.90 30.59
CA LYS A 350 22.24 -1.31 31.70
C LYS A 350 21.98 -1.98 33.05
N THR A 351 20.76 -2.45 33.28
CA THR A 351 20.33 -3.09 34.53
C THR A 351 20.48 -4.62 34.50
N GLY A 352 20.98 -5.20 33.41
CA GLY A 352 21.13 -6.65 33.26
C GLY A 352 19.81 -7.43 33.08
N ARG A 353 18.70 -6.74 32.82
CA ARG A 353 17.38 -7.35 32.53
C ARG A 353 17.23 -7.81 31.09
N ALA A 354 18.15 -7.42 30.21
CA ALA A 354 18.19 -7.78 28.80
C ALA A 354 19.60 -8.25 28.40
N SER A 355 19.68 -9.16 27.43
CA SER A 355 20.93 -9.49 26.74
C SER A 355 21.10 -8.69 25.45
N ALA A 356 22.35 -8.40 25.08
CA ALA A 356 22.72 -7.72 23.84
C ALA A 356 22.39 -8.51 22.56
N THR A 357 21.98 -9.78 22.68
CA THR A 357 21.69 -10.67 21.55
C THR A 357 20.33 -11.35 21.62
N GLN A 358 19.46 -10.98 22.55
CA GLN A 358 18.18 -11.68 22.75
C GLN A 358 17.16 -11.47 21.62
N ASP A 359 17.24 -10.35 20.91
CA ASP A 359 16.41 -10.03 19.76
C ASP A 359 17.10 -8.99 18.86
N LEU A 360 16.46 -8.69 17.72
CA LEU A 360 16.99 -7.76 16.74
C LEU A 360 17.20 -6.34 17.30
N LEU A 361 16.28 -5.82 18.11
CA LEU A 361 16.42 -4.50 18.73
C LEU A 361 17.69 -4.45 19.59
N SER A 362 17.89 -5.45 20.46
CA SER A 362 19.10 -5.56 21.28
C SER A 362 20.37 -5.59 20.43
N VAL A 363 20.35 -6.35 19.33
CA VAL A 363 21.49 -6.44 18.40
C VAL A 363 21.81 -5.08 17.78
N LEU A 364 20.80 -4.41 17.20
CA LEU A 364 20.99 -3.16 16.47
C LEU A 364 21.52 -2.03 17.35
N ILE A 365 21.16 -2.00 18.64
CA ILE A 365 21.63 -0.97 19.57
C ILE A 365 22.96 -1.32 20.26
N SER A 366 23.35 -2.59 20.30
CA SER A 366 24.50 -3.06 21.11
C SER A 366 25.71 -3.48 20.30
N LYS A 367 25.53 -3.84 19.02
CA LYS A 367 26.62 -4.34 18.17
C LYS A 367 26.89 -3.36 17.04
N PRO A 368 28.15 -3.01 16.78
CA PRO A 368 28.49 -2.26 15.58
C PRO A 368 28.34 -3.16 14.34
N ASN A 369 28.24 -2.52 13.17
CA ASN A 369 28.40 -3.23 11.91
C ASN A 369 29.87 -3.65 11.70
N SER A 370 30.17 -4.28 10.56
CA SER A 370 31.54 -4.77 10.26
C SER A 370 32.59 -3.67 10.10
N GLU A 371 32.19 -2.39 10.03
CA GLU A 371 33.08 -1.23 9.97
C GLU A 371 33.18 -0.50 11.32
N GLY A 372 32.59 -1.02 12.39
CA GLY A 372 32.63 -0.40 13.72
C GLY A 372 31.56 0.67 13.96
N HIS A 373 30.66 0.93 13.01
CA HIS A 373 29.58 1.91 13.16
C HIS A 373 28.43 1.34 13.99
N PHE A 374 28.01 2.09 15.02
CA PHE A 374 26.81 1.81 15.80
C PHE A 374 25.61 2.51 15.18
N PHE A 375 24.50 1.78 15.05
CA PHE A 375 23.28 2.33 14.46
C PHE A 375 22.72 3.45 15.33
N THR A 376 22.38 4.58 14.69
CA THR A 376 21.64 5.68 15.30
C THR A 376 20.18 5.28 15.56
N ASN A 377 19.48 6.00 16.43
CA ASN A 377 18.05 5.71 16.70
C ASN A 377 17.20 5.71 15.42
N ASP A 378 17.45 6.63 14.49
CA ASP A 378 16.72 6.70 13.22
C ASP A 378 17.01 5.49 12.32
N GLU A 379 18.25 5.01 12.30
CA GLU A 379 18.63 3.80 11.57
C GLU A 379 18.00 2.54 12.19
N VAL A 380 17.99 2.44 13.52
CA VAL A 380 17.32 1.35 14.25
C VAL A 380 15.82 1.35 13.95
N CYS A 381 15.16 2.52 14.05
CA CYS A 381 13.73 2.66 13.76
C CYS A 381 13.41 2.29 12.31
N GLY A 382 14.19 2.80 11.35
CA GLY A 382 14.00 2.50 9.92
C GLY A 382 14.20 1.03 9.59
N SER A 383 15.19 0.38 10.21
CA SER A 383 15.46 -1.05 10.07
C SER A 383 14.28 -1.90 10.60
N LEU A 384 13.87 -1.65 11.85
CA LEU A 384 12.80 -2.40 12.51
C LEU A 384 11.47 -2.25 11.79
N LEU A 385 11.08 -1.02 11.43
CA LEU A 385 9.84 -0.75 10.70
C LEU A 385 9.81 -1.53 9.37
N HIS A 386 10.90 -1.49 8.60
CA HIS A 386 10.98 -2.20 7.34
C HIS A 386 10.93 -3.71 7.50
N LEU A 387 11.61 -4.28 8.49
CA LEU A 387 11.65 -5.72 8.71
C LEU A 387 10.32 -6.27 9.24
N ILE A 388 9.64 -5.52 10.11
CA ILE A 388 8.26 -5.85 10.54
C ILE A 388 7.32 -5.80 9.34
N PHE A 389 7.41 -4.77 8.50
CA PHE A 389 6.64 -4.68 7.25
C PHE A 389 6.87 -5.87 6.32
N GLY A 390 8.13 -6.22 6.07
CA GLY A 390 8.47 -7.33 5.18
C GLY A 390 8.09 -8.71 5.74
N GLY A 391 8.14 -8.90 7.06
CA GLY A 391 8.10 -10.23 7.67
C GLY A 391 6.73 -10.74 8.13
N HIS A 392 5.75 -9.87 8.42
CA HIS A 392 4.44 -10.33 8.93
C HIS A 392 3.43 -10.66 7.81
N ASP A 393 3.19 -9.73 6.88
CA ASP A 393 2.18 -9.87 5.82
C ASP A 393 2.53 -11.01 4.86
N THR A 394 3.81 -11.12 4.49
CA THR A 394 4.32 -12.16 3.58
C THR A 394 4.15 -13.55 4.17
N THR A 395 4.49 -13.71 5.46
CA THR A 395 4.32 -14.96 6.19
C THR A 395 2.84 -15.30 6.37
N ALA A 396 1.99 -14.33 6.69
CA ALA A 396 0.54 -14.55 6.84
C ALA A 396 -0.11 -15.04 5.54
N ALA A 397 0.22 -14.40 4.42
CA ALA A 397 -0.23 -14.82 3.10
C ALA A 397 0.26 -16.24 2.77
N THR A 398 1.54 -16.53 3.03
CA THR A 398 2.14 -17.85 2.79
C THR A 398 1.44 -18.94 3.60
N LEU A 399 1.22 -18.73 4.90
CA LEU A 399 0.49 -19.66 5.76
C LEU A 399 -0.93 -19.88 5.27
N THR A 400 -1.62 -18.81 4.87
CA THR A 400 -2.98 -18.89 4.35
C THR A 400 -3.06 -19.69 3.06
N LEU A 401 -2.11 -19.48 2.14
CA LEU A 401 -2.01 -20.23 0.90
C LEU A 401 -1.66 -21.69 1.15
N ALA A 402 -0.76 -21.97 2.10
CA ALA A 402 -0.45 -23.34 2.52
C ALA A 402 -1.69 -24.07 3.03
N LEU A 403 -2.46 -23.44 3.94
CA LEU A 403 -3.73 -24.00 4.44
C LEU A 403 -4.72 -24.29 3.30
N ARG A 404 -4.85 -23.36 2.34
CA ARG A 404 -5.69 -23.56 1.15
C ARG A 404 -5.21 -24.73 0.31
N CYS A 405 -3.92 -24.81 0.02
CA CYS A 405 -3.34 -25.90 -0.78
C CYS A 405 -3.52 -27.26 -0.09
N ILE A 406 -3.28 -27.34 1.22
CA ILE A 406 -3.48 -28.57 2.01
C ILE A 406 -4.96 -28.98 1.95
N LYS A 407 -5.89 -28.04 2.19
CA LYS A 407 -7.34 -28.31 2.11
C LYS A 407 -7.78 -28.81 0.74
N GLN A 408 -7.17 -28.33 -0.33
CA GLN A 408 -7.49 -28.73 -1.71
C GLN A 408 -6.87 -30.07 -2.13
N ASN A 409 -5.92 -30.61 -1.34
CA ASN A 409 -5.19 -31.83 -1.66
C ASN A 409 -5.24 -32.82 -0.47
N PRO A 410 -6.30 -33.63 -0.34
CA PRO A 410 -6.48 -34.54 0.79
C PRO A 410 -5.31 -35.52 1.02
N ALA A 411 -4.66 -35.99 -0.05
CA ALA A 411 -3.48 -36.85 0.07
C ALA A 411 -2.34 -36.17 0.84
N VAL A 412 -2.06 -34.90 0.55
CA VAL A 412 -1.05 -34.10 1.26
C VAL A 412 -1.44 -33.92 2.74
N TYR A 413 -2.72 -33.69 3.02
CA TYR A 413 -3.20 -33.58 4.39
C TYR A 413 -2.96 -34.86 5.21
N GLU A 414 -3.27 -36.02 4.64
CA GLU A 414 -3.07 -37.32 5.32
C GLU A 414 -1.58 -37.64 5.53
N GLU A 415 -0.70 -37.29 4.58
CA GLU A 415 0.75 -37.45 4.74
C GLU A 415 1.29 -36.56 5.88
N LEU A 416 0.92 -35.28 5.89
CA LEU A 416 1.32 -34.34 6.94
C LEU A 416 0.84 -34.78 8.33
N LYS A 417 -0.38 -35.32 8.44
CA LYS A 417 -0.92 -35.84 9.69
C LYS A 417 -0.14 -37.05 10.22
N GLN A 418 0.45 -37.85 9.34
CA GLN A 418 1.31 -38.97 9.70
C GLN A 418 2.74 -38.54 10.08
N GLY A 419 3.09 -37.26 9.90
CA GLY A 419 4.43 -36.72 10.15
C GLY A 419 5.48 -37.23 9.15
N LYS A 420 5.07 -37.57 7.93
CA LYS A 420 5.95 -38.07 6.86
C LYS A 420 6.42 -36.97 5.92
#